data_AF-A0A4Q2WWP9-F1
#
_entry.id   AF-A0A4Q2WWP9-F1
#
_cell.length_a   1.000
_cell.length_b   1.000
_cell.length_c   1.000
_cell.angle_alpha   90.00
_cell.angle_beta   90.00
_cell.angle_gamma   90.00
#
_symmetry.space_group_name_H-M   'P 1'
#
loop_
_entity.id
_entity.type
_entity.pdbx_description
1 polymer ?
#
loop_
_entity_poly.entity_id
_entity_poly.type
_entity_poly.pdbx_seq_one_letter_code
_entity_poly.pdbx_strand_id
1 'polypeptide(L)'
;MHFLRGLSILSLACATTFAAGADVRLPDIGSSAAAIMSPQELREYGLGLLQQLRAYDLVLEDPLVADYVNSLGYRLVASSGRDDSVFTFVALRDPGINAFAAPGGLIGINAGLLTAMRSEQELAGVVAHEIAHVQQQHILRAFEDQKKMSIPIMLGMLGVMIAASGRTDDAAAAAMITGTSLMQQRQIDFTRSEEAEADRIGIQTLARAGYDPGAMAGAFSALQKVMRVNGIDVPEFLRSHPLDTRRIAEARARAAQLGCPEAPRLAARPAPAPVGPLDLQLRPSTPTAAQAIDAAAAQRASDTATATVASAADEAGTLPPVAVNACVTHTQGEPYFELIRERVRVQMATSPATIRAYYADNLRDDRTFDTLANRYGFALALVRAGDPGAAIREFDALVQRDPDSSVLRLALATAKDQAGDRVGARAVFDRLQDDFPGNRAVTLGHAQSLLGHGDAASARRALELLRPLLERRPGDPDLQRSFGRASDLAGDKVRAAEAYAEAAWLGGHAEDALNQLKALVKQPDLTYYQRSRIDARITQLTPAVLELRKRSDPAAPDSLAPAFGCCRVR
;
A
#
# COMPACT_ATOMS: atom_id res chain seq x y z
N MET A 1 33.83 -12.68 -90.33
CA MET A 1 33.11 -13.96 -90.51
C MET A 1 32.73 -14.49 -89.14
N HIS A 2 31.43 -14.76 -88.94
CA HIS A 2 30.75 -15.63 -87.97
C HIS A 2 31.52 -16.12 -86.72
N PHE A 3 31.14 -15.70 -85.50
CA PHE A 3 30.06 -16.27 -84.65
C PHE A 3 30.40 -17.62 -83.98
N LEU A 4 30.48 -17.63 -82.64
CA LEU A 4 29.70 -18.45 -81.68
C LEU A 4 30.49 -18.92 -80.41
N ARG A 5 30.06 -18.35 -79.28
CA ARG A 5 29.57 -18.98 -78.02
C ARG A 5 30.50 -19.70 -77.01
N GLY A 6 30.32 -19.25 -75.76
CA GLY A 6 30.22 -20.04 -74.52
C GLY A 6 31.53 -20.11 -73.75
N LEU A 7 31.62 -20.01 -72.42
CA LEU A 7 30.63 -19.97 -71.35
C LEU A 7 31.43 -19.54 -70.10
N SER A 8 31.13 -18.39 -69.48
CA SER A 8 31.88 -17.90 -68.31
C SER A 8 31.38 -18.55 -67.02
N ILE A 9 32.30 -19.23 -66.33
CA ILE A 9 32.15 -19.78 -64.98
C ILE A 9 32.06 -18.60 -63.99
N LEU A 10 31.00 -18.54 -63.18
CA LEU A 10 30.94 -17.65 -62.02
C LEU A 10 30.43 -18.42 -60.80
N SER A 11 31.31 -18.51 -59.82
CA SER A 11 31.19 -19.25 -58.57
C SER A 11 30.01 -18.76 -57.71
N LEU A 12 29.20 -19.70 -57.25
CA LEU A 12 28.05 -19.49 -56.37
C LEU A 12 28.53 -19.31 -54.92
N ALA A 13 28.66 -18.06 -54.46
CA ALA A 13 28.81 -17.74 -53.05
C ALA A 13 27.41 -17.69 -52.40
N CYS A 14 27.08 -18.70 -51.60
CA CYS A 14 25.85 -18.76 -50.81
C CYS A 14 26.01 -17.82 -49.59
N ALA A 15 25.47 -16.61 -49.68
CA ALA A 15 25.37 -15.70 -48.54
C ALA A 15 24.18 -16.10 -47.67
N THR A 16 24.48 -16.65 -46.49
CA THR A 16 23.50 -16.85 -45.40
C THR A 16 23.15 -15.48 -44.81
N THR A 17 22.03 -14.91 -45.21
CA THR A 17 21.42 -13.77 -44.52
C THR A 17 20.85 -14.25 -43.19
N PHE A 18 21.54 -13.95 -42.09
CA PHE A 18 20.93 -13.95 -40.76
C PHE A 18 19.88 -12.85 -40.72
N ALA A 19 18.61 -13.24 -40.64
CA ALA A 19 17.53 -12.33 -40.27
C ALA A 19 17.76 -11.94 -38.80
N ALA A 20 18.34 -10.76 -38.58
CA ALA A 20 18.30 -10.10 -37.29
C ALA A 20 16.82 -9.83 -36.97
N GLY A 21 16.27 -10.53 -35.99
CA GLY A 21 14.96 -10.22 -35.44
C GLY A 21 15.03 -8.82 -34.84
N ALA A 22 14.50 -7.84 -35.58
CA ALA A 22 14.23 -6.53 -35.02
C ALA A 22 13.32 -6.73 -33.81
N ASP A 23 13.74 -6.24 -32.64
CA ASP A 23 12.85 -5.98 -31.51
C ASP A 23 11.81 -4.96 -31.97
N VAL A 24 10.74 -5.47 -32.58
CA VAL A 24 9.56 -4.67 -32.88
C VAL A 24 8.91 -4.38 -31.53
N ARG A 25 9.25 -3.23 -30.94
CA ARG A 25 8.37 -2.56 -29.98
C ARG A 25 7.13 -2.15 -30.76
N LEU A 26 6.21 -3.10 -30.90
CA LEU A 26 4.87 -2.84 -31.42
C LEU A 26 4.29 -1.69 -30.57
N PRO A 27 3.81 -0.61 -31.21
CA PRO A 27 2.98 0.36 -30.51
C PRO A 27 1.87 -0.40 -29.80
N ASP A 28 1.64 -0.09 -28.51
CA ASP A 28 0.53 -0.64 -27.74
C ASP A 28 -0.76 -0.22 -28.45
N ILE A 29 -1.26 -1.10 -29.33
CA ILE A 29 -2.59 -1.04 -29.89
C ILE A 29 -3.52 -1.37 -28.73
N GLY A 30 -3.79 -0.34 -27.92
CA GLY A 30 -4.36 -0.45 -26.58
C GLY A 30 -5.35 -1.60 -26.44
N SER A 31 -5.17 -2.39 -25.39
CA SER A 31 -6.11 -3.46 -25.07
C SER A 31 -7.54 -2.90 -25.04
N SER A 32 -8.50 -3.65 -25.59
CA SER A 32 -9.92 -3.28 -25.48
C SER A 32 -10.36 -3.14 -24.01
N ALA A 33 -9.70 -3.87 -23.11
CA ALA A 33 -9.77 -3.72 -21.66
C ALA A 33 -9.32 -2.34 -21.14
N ALA A 34 -8.28 -1.72 -21.73
CA ALA A 34 -7.85 -0.35 -21.38
C ALA A 34 -8.78 0.73 -21.95
N ALA A 35 -9.65 0.40 -22.92
CA ALA A 35 -10.70 1.31 -23.39
C ALA A 35 -11.90 1.40 -22.44
N ILE A 36 -11.95 0.56 -21.40
CA ILE A 36 -13.06 0.49 -20.42
C ILE A 36 -12.99 1.65 -19.42
N MET A 37 -11.81 2.02 -18.93
CA MET A 37 -11.63 3.13 -17.98
C MET A 37 -10.30 3.85 -18.26
N SER A 38 -10.32 5.18 -18.18
CA SER A 38 -9.10 5.97 -18.24
C SER A 38 -8.18 5.72 -17.03
N PRO A 39 -6.86 5.95 -17.15
CA PRO A 39 -5.93 5.82 -16.02
C PRO A 39 -6.33 6.68 -14.81
N GLN A 40 -6.93 7.84 -15.05
CA GLN A 40 -7.43 8.71 -13.99
C GLN A 40 -8.63 8.08 -13.27
N GLU A 41 -9.63 7.57 -14.00
CA GLU A 41 -10.79 6.91 -13.41
C GLU A 41 -10.40 5.66 -12.61
N LEU A 42 -9.43 4.88 -13.10
CA LEU A 42 -8.89 3.73 -12.36
C LEU A 42 -8.24 4.17 -11.05
N ARG A 43 -7.46 5.26 -11.07
CA ARG A 43 -6.84 5.80 -9.85
C ARG A 43 -7.90 6.30 -8.87
N GLU A 44 -8.90 7.02 -9.34
CA GLU A 44 -10.01 7.51 -8.52
C GLU A 44 -10.79 6.35 -7.90
N TYR A 45 -11.00 5.27 -8.66
CA TYR A 45 -11.61 4.04 -8.17
C TYR A 45 -10.81 3.41 -7.02
N GLY A 46 -9.51 3.20 -7.20
CA GLY A 46 -8.64 2.61 -6.18
C GLY A 46 -8.59 3.45 -4.90
N LEU A 47 -8.52 4.78 -5.02
CA LEU A 47 -8.58 5.69 -3.87
C LEU A 47 -9.93 5.67 -3.16
N GLY A 48 -11.04 5.61 -3.91
CA GLY A 48 -12.38 5.48 -3.35
C GLY A 48 -12.57 4.18 -2.58
N LEU A 49 -12.06 3.07 -3.11
CA LEU A 49 -12.08 1.79 -2.41
C LEU A 49 -11.24 1.83 -1.12
N LEU A 50 -10.05 2.44 -1.15
CA LEU A 50 -9.25 2.61 0.06
C LEU A 50 -9.98 3.46 1.12
N GLN A 51 -10.63 4.54 0.71
CA GLN A 51 -11.44 5.36 1.60
C GLN A 51 -12.57 4.56 2.27
N GLN A 52 -13.22 3.65 1.54
CA GLN A 52 -14.25 2.79 2.11
C GLN A 52 -13.69 1.75 3.07
N LEU A 53 -12.59 1.10 2.71
CA LEU A 53 -11.91 0.15 3.61
C LEU A 53 -11.57 0.83 4.94
N ARG A 54 -11.19 2.11 4.92
CA ARG A 54 -10.99 2.92 6.13
C ARG A 54 -12.28 3.22 6.87
N ALA A 55 -13.35 3.60 6.17
CA ALA A 55 -14.64 3.90 6.77
C ALA A 55 -15.25 2.70 7.50
N TYR A 56 -14.95 1.48 7.05
CA TYR A 56 -15.35 0.22 7.69
C TYR A 56 -14.36 -0.31 8.75
N ASP A 57 -13.31 0.45 9.08
CA ASP A 57 -12.24 0.04 10.01
C ASP A 57 -11.54 -1.28 9.61
N LEU A 58 -11.49 -1.56 8.30
CA LEU A 58 -10.86 -2.74 7.74
C LEU A 58 -9.37 -2.54 7.45
N VAL A 59 -8.87 -1.30 7.48
CA VAL A 59 -7.44 -1.01 7.27
C VAL A 59 -6.68 -1.11 8.59
N LEU A 60 -5.54 -1.81 8.56
CA LEU A 60 -4.60 -1.86 9.66
C LEU A 60 -3.66 -0.64 9.60
N GLU A 61 -4.08 0.47 10.19
CA GLU A 61 -3.37 1.76 10.17
C GLU A 61 -2.16 1.85 11.13
N ASP A 62 -1.44 0.74 11.38
CA ASP A 62 -0.20 0.81 12.14
C ASP A 62 0.94 1.39 11.29
N PRO A 63 1.64 2.47 11.72
CA PRO A 63 2.64 3.12 10.88
C PRO A 63 3.81 2.23 10.48
N LEU A 64 4.25 1.31 11.34
CA LEU A 64 5.34 0.37 11.04
C LEU A 64 4.89 -0.68 10.02
N VAL A 65 3.68 -1.20 10.17
CA VAL A 65 3.11 -2.19 9.23
C VAL A 65 2.88 -1.55 7.86
N ALA A 66 2.29 -0.35 7.83
CA ALA A 66 2.03 0.39 6.61
C ALA A 66 3.33 0.74 5.87
N ASP A 67 4.34 1.26 6.57
CA ASP A 67 5.64 1.56 5.97
C ASP A 67 6.34 0.28 5.47
N TYR A 68 6.24 -0.84 6.19
CA TYR A 68 6.77 -2.14 5.75
C TYR A 68 6.12 -2.61 4.45
N VAL A 69 4.79 -2.68 4.41
CA VAL A 69 4.02 -3.14 3.25
C VAL A 69 4.29 -2.27 2.03
N ASN A 70 4.35 -0.95 2.20
CA ASN A 70 4.70 -0.03 1.11
C ASN A 70 6.14 -0.24 0.65
N SER A 71 7.11 -0.37 1.58
CA SER A 71 8.52 -0.56 1.22
C SER A 71 8.74 -1.84 0.44
N LEU A 72 8.12 -2.94 0.85
CA LEU A 72 8.13 -4.21 0.13
C LEU A 72 7.50 -4.06 -1.25
N GLY A 73 6.29 -3.51 -1.32
CA GLY A 73 5.55 -3.33 -2.56
C GLY A 73 6.31 -2.50 -3.59
N TYR A 74 6.82 -1.33 -3.20
CA TYR A 74 7.56 -0.45 -4.12
C TYR A 74 8.93 -1.02 -4.52
N ARG A 75 9.60 -1.82 -3.68
CA ARG A 75 10.80 -2.58 -4.08
C ARG A 75 10.50 -3.56 -5.22
N LEU A 76 9.38 -4.27 -5.12
CA LEU A 76 8.93 -5.21 -6.15
C LEU A 76 8.48 -4.48 -7.42
N VAL A 77 7.71 -3.39 -7.30
CA VAL A 77 7.28 -2.56 -8.43
C VAL A 77 8.49 -2.02 -9.20
N ALA A 78 9.49 -1.49 -8.51
CA ALA A 78 10.72 -1.00 -9.15
C ALA A 78 11.49 -2.08 -9.93
N SER A 79 11.23 -3.36 -9.66
CA SER A 79 11.90 -4.51 -10.29
C SER A 79 11.04 -5.21 -11.35
N SER A 80 9.79 -4.77 -11.52
CA SER A 80 8.80 -5.46 -12.34
C SER A 80 8.91 -5.17 -13.85
N GLY A 81 9.53 -4.04 -14.22
CA GLY A 81 9.85 -3.70 -15.62
C GLY A 81 8.73 -3.01 -16.41
N ARG A 82 7.64 -2.57 -15.77
CA ARG A 82 6.64 -1.67 -16.36
C ARG A 82 6.41 -0.45 -15.47
N ASP A 83 6.51 0.73 -16.08
CA ASP A 83 6.55 2.03 -15.37
C ASP A 83 5.21 2.81 -15.43
N ASP A 84 4.17 2.26 -16.05
CA ASP A 84 2.91 2.96 -16.36
C ASP A 84 1.82 2.79 -15.29
N SER A 85 1.96 1.81 -14.39
CA SER A 85 0.94 1.45 -13.40
C SER A 85 1.20 2.15 -12.06
N VAL A 86 0.18 2.84 -11.54
CA VAL A 86 0.20 3.38 -10.17
C VAL A 86 -0.15 2.27 -9.19
N PHE A 87 0.61 2.13 -8.11
CA PHE A 87 0.32 1.17 -7.04
C PHE A 87 -0.01 1.86 -5.73
N THR A 88 -0.88 1.23 -4.94
CA THR A 88 -1.14 1.58 -3.54
C THR A 88 -1.21 0.29 -2.74
N PHE A 89 -0.42 0.17 -1.68
CA PHE A 89 -0.41 -1.04 -0.85
C PHE A 89 -1.05 -0.76 0.51
N VAL A 90 -1.93 -1.67 0.95
CA VAL A 90 -2.65 -1.52 2.22
C VAL A 90 -2.67 -2.84 2.99
N ALA A 91 -2.37 -2.78 4.28
CA ALA A 91 -2.57 -3.90 5.20
C ALA A 91 -4.01 -3.89 5.74
N LEU A 92 -4.65 -5.05 5.80
CA LEU A 92 -6.05 -5.17 6.22
C LEU A 92 -6.16 -5.92 7.54
N ARG A 93 -7.08 -5.45 8.39
CA ARG A 93 -7.48 -6.06 9.67
C ARG A 93 -8.37 -7.28 9.43
N ASP A 94 -7.81 -8.26 8.75
CA ASP A 94 -8.52 -9.47 8.34
C ASP A 94 -7.68 -10.69 8.71
N PRO A 95 -8.18 -11.60 9.57
CA PRO A 95 -7.45 -12.82 9.95
C PRO A 95 -7.41 -13.85 8.83
N GLY A 96 -8.19 -13.68 7.75
CA GLY A 96 -8.16 -14.54 6.58
C GLY A 96 -6.80 -14.47 5.88
N ILE A 97 -6.32 -15.61 5.39
CA ILE A 97 -5.09 -15.68 4.57
C ILE A 97 -5.47 -15.30 3.14
N ASN A 98 -5.28 -14.03 2.81
CA ASN A 98 -5.57 -13.49 1.49
C ASN A 98 -4.71 -12.26 1.14
N ALA A 99 -4.53 -12.05 -0.16
CA ALA A 99 -4.17 -10.78 -0.75
C ALA A 99 -5.00 -10.60 -2.03
N PHE A 100 -5.26 -9.37 -2.42
CA PHE A 100 -5.97 -9.10 -3.67
C PHE A 100 -5.43 -7.85 -4.34
N ALA A 101 -5.55 -7.83 -5.67
CA ALA A 101 -5.42 -6.64 -6.49
C ALA A 101 -6.80 -6.08 -6.86
N ALA A 102 -6.92 -4.76 -6.91
CA ALA A 102 -8.09 -4.04 -7.40
C ALA A 102 -7.71 -3.06 -8.52
N PRO A 103 -8.67 -2.65 -9.37
CA PRO A 103 -8.46 -1.59 -10.35
C PRO A 103 -7.84 -0.34 -9.71
N GLY A 104 -6.98 0.35 -10.46
CA GLY A 104 -6.18 1.47 -9.93
C GLY A 104 -4.92 1.06 -9.19
N GLY A 105 -4.58 -0.23 -9.20
CA GLY A 105 -3.35 -0.79 -8.61
C GLY A 105 -3.35 -0.79 -7.07
N LEU A 106 -4.54 -0.77 -6.46
CA LEU A 106 -4.67 -1.01 -5.02
C LEU A 106 -4.44 -2.50 -4.74
N ILE A 107 -3.45 -2.81 -3.92
CA ILE A 107 -3.14 -4.17 -3.46
C ILE A 107 -3.41 -4.25 -1.95
N GLY A 108 -4.40 -5.04 -1.57
CA GLY A 108 -4.76 -5.32 -0.19
C GLY A 108 -4.10 -6.59 0.32
N ILE A 109 -3.45 -6.53 1.48
CA ILE A 109 -2.76 -7.66 2.11
C ILE A 109 -3.38 -7.91 3.48
N ASN A 110 -3.98 -9.08 3.67
CA ASN A 110 -4.59 -9.41 4.96
C ASN A 110 -3.54 -9.68 6.03
N ALA A 111 -3.85 -9.30 7.28
CA ALA A 111 -3.05 -9.64 8.44
C ALA A 111 -2.86 -11.16 8.62
N GLY A 112 -3.85 -11.97 8.22
CA GLY A 112 -3.73 -13.43 8.19
C GLY A 112 -2.62 -13.91 7.26
N LEU A 113 -2.46 -13.30 6.08
CA LEU A 113 -1.38 -13.64 5.15
C LEU A 113 -0.01 -13.28 5.75
N LEU A 114 0.14 -12.06 6.27
CA LEU A 114 1.37 -11.59 6.92
C LEU A 114 1.83 -12.54 8.03
N THR A 115 0.89 -13.01 8.86
CA THR A 115 1.19 -13.88 10.01
C THR A 115 1.36 -15.36 9.66
N ALA A 116 0.95 -15.78 8.46
CA ALA A 116 1.12 -17.14 7.94
C ALA A 116 2.45 -17.36 7.20
N MET A 117 3.07 -16.31 6.66
CA MET A 117 4.35 -16.40 5.94
C MET A 117 5.53 -16.59 6.89
N ARG A 118 6.47 -17.46 6.52
CA ARG A 118 7.61 -17.83 7.36
C ARG A 118 8.78 -16.85 7.21
N SER A 119 8.93 -16.28 6.01
CA SER A 119 9.98 -15.32 5.65
C SER A 119 9.41 -14.16 4.84
N GLU A 120 10.15 -13.05 4.77
CA GLU A 120 9.81 -11.90 3.93
C GLU A 120 9.66 -12.32 2.46
N GLN A 121 10.50 -13.26 2.03
CA GLN A 121 10.60 -13.70 0.63
C GLN A 121 9.35 -14.47 0.19
N GLU A 122 8.74 -15.27 1.10
CA GLU A 122 7.46 -15.93 0.83
C GLU A 122 6.34 -14.91 0.64
N LEU A 123 6.28 -13.89 1.52
CA LEU A 123 5.32 -12.78 1.37
C LEU A 123 5.56 -12.00 0.08
N ALA A 124 6.82 -11.68 -0.21
CA ALA A 124 7.23 -11.00 -1.44
C ALA A 124 6.74 -11.79 -2.66
N GLY A 125 6.79 -13.13 -2.61
CA GLY A 125 6.29 -14.00 -3.66
C GLY A 125 4.81 -13.80 -3.95
N VAL A 126 3.97 -13.75 -2.91
CA VAL A 126 2.54 -13.47 -3.05
C VAL A 126 2.31 -12.03 -3.54
N VAL A 127 3.02 -11.03 -3.02
CA VAL A 127 2.85 -9.63 -3.45
C VAL A 127 3.32 -9.43 -4.92
N ALA A 128 4.38 -10.10 -5.34
CA ALA A 128 4.87 -10.05 -6.73
C ALA A 128 3.86 -10.68 -7.71
N HIS A 129 3.15 -11.72 -7.27
CA HIS A 129 2.02 -12.30 -8.01
C HIS A 129 0.88 -11.30 -8.18
N GLU A 130 0.45 -10.61 -7.11
CA GLU A 130 -0.58 -9.57 -7.19
C GLU A 130 -0.18 -8.40 -8.09
N ILE A 131 1.10 -7.97 -8.03
CA ILE A 131 1.63 -6.94 -8.92
C ILE A 131 1.51 -7.38 -10.39
N ALA A 132 1.79 -8.65 -10.68
CA ALA A 132 1.67 -9.19 -12.03
C ALA A 132 0.20 -9.15 -12.52
N HIS A 133 -0.79 -9.45 -11.67
CA HIS A 133 -2.21 -9.30 -12.03
C HIS A 133 -2.58 -7.87 -12.44
N VAL A 134 -2.09 -6.86 -11.70
CA VAL A 134 -2.32 -5.45 -12.04
C VAL A 134 -1.66 -5.10 -13.38
N GLN A 135 -0.40 -5.47 -13.56
CA GLN A 135 0.37 -5.12 -14.77
C GLN A 135 -0.16 -5.77 -16.03
N GLN A 136 -0.63 -7.01 -15.90
CA GLN A 136 -1.24 -7.72 -17.01
C GLN A 136 -2.71 -7.33 -17.19
N GLN A 137 -3.25 -6.41 -16.38
CA GLN A 137 -4.63 -5.97 -16.46
C GLN A 137 -5.64 -7.14 -16.37
N HIS A 138 -5.29 -8.23 -15.67
CA HIS A 138 -6.13 -9.44 -15.54
C HIS A 138 -7.54 -9.10 -15.05
N ILE A 139 -7.63 -8.17 -14.11
CA ILE A 139 -8.90 -7.70 -13.58
C ILE A 139 -9.75 -7.03 -14.68
N LEU A 140 -9.18 -6.12 -15.47
CA LEU A 140 -9.91 -5.43 -16.53
C LEU A 140 -10.33 -6.39 -17.66
N ARG A 141 -9.46 -7.35 -17.99
CA ARG A 141 -9.76 -8.41 -18.96
C ARG A 141 -10.90 -9.32 -18.47
N ALA A 142 -10.87 -9.73 -17.20
CA ALA A 142 -11.94 -10.51 -16.59
C ALA A 142 -13.29 -9.77 -16.61
N PHE A 143 -13.28 -8.45 -16.36
CA PHE A 143 -14.49 -7.62 -16.47
C PHE A 143 -14.99 -7.51 -17.91
N GLU A 144 -14.10 -7.34 -18.88
CA GLU A 144 -14.44 -7.32 -20.31
C GLU A 144 -15.10 -8.63 -20.76
N ASP A 145 -14.50 -9.77 -20.38
CA ASP A 145 -14.94 -11.10 -20.76
C ASP A 145 -16.29 -11.47 -20.15
N GLN A 146 -16.60 -10.98 -18.95
CA GLN A 146 -17.86 -11.27 -18.29
C GLN A 146 -19.08 -10.62 -18.95
N LYS A 147 -18.93 -9.65 -19.88
CA LYS A 147 -19.98 -8.99 -20.70
C LYS A 147 -21.27 -8.53 -19.97
N LYS A 148 -21.32 -8.63 -18.64
CA LYS A 148 -22.49 -8.44 -17.77
C LYS A 148 -22.25 -7.47 -16.62
N MET A 149 -21.00 -7.12 -16.34
CA MET A 149 -20.64 -6.06 -15.41
C MET A 149 -20.20 -4.84 -16.22
N SER A 150 -21.13 -3.93 -16.51
CA SER A 150 -20.78 -2.65 -17.11
C SER A 150 -20.04 -1.78 -16.09
N ILE A 151 -19.16 -0.88 -16.56
CA ILE A 151 -18.43 0.12 -15.75
C ILE A 151 -19.31 0.83 -14.68
N PRO A 152 -20.59 1.17 -14.96
CA PRO A 152 -21.51 1.70 -13.95
C PRO A 152 -21.73 0.78 -12.74
N ILE A 153 -21.66 -0.54 -12.89
CA ILE A 153 -21.80 -1.51 -11.79
C ILE A 153 -20.62 -1.46 -10.84
N MET A 154 -19.40 -1.43 -11.38
CA MET A 154 -18.19 -1.31 -10.58
C MET A 154 -18.14 0.03 -9.83
N LEU A 155 -18.46 1.14 -10.50
CA LEU A 155 -18.49 2.48 -9.91
C LEU A 155 -19.67 2.68 -8.94
N GLY A 156 -20.80 2.01 -9.19
CA GLY A 156 -22.01 2.04 -8.35
C GLY A 156 -21.85 1.29 -7.03
N MET A 157 -21.05 0.21 -7.00
CA MET A 157 -20.69 -0.50 -5.77
C MET A 157 -19.98 0.40 -4.76
N LEU A 158 -19.20 1.39 -5.22
CA LEU A 158 -18.59 2.38 -4.33
C LEU A 158 -19.63 3.37 -3.74
N GLY A 159 -20.71 3.64 -4.47
CA GLY A 159 -21.71 4.64 -4.10
C GLY A 159 -22.69 4.19 -3.03
N VAL A 160 -23.15 2.94 -3.08
CA VAL A 160 -24.17 2.40 -2.16
C VAL A 160 -23.69 2.37 -0.70
N MET A 161 -22.37 2.41 -0.47
CA MET A 161 -21.74 2.23 0.86
C MET A 161 -21.92 3.41 1.83
N ILE A 162 -22.09 4.64 1.34
CA ILE A 162 -22.14 5.84 2.20
C ILE A 162 -23.55 6.15 2.70
N ALA A 163 -24.61 5.61 2.08
CA ALA A 163 -25.98 5.75 2.58
C ALA A 163 -26.20 5.11 3.96
N ALA A 164 -25.35 4.17 4.38
CA ALA A 164 -25.47 3.46 5.65
C ALA A 164 -25.13 4.32 6.89
N SER A 165 -24.55 5.52 6.74
CA SER A 165 -24.38 6.47 7.85
C SER A 165 -25.62 7.33 8.11
N GLY A 166 -26.65 7.23 7.25
CA GLY A 166 -27.96 7.85 7.44
C GLY A 166 -28.89 6.92 8.22
N ARG A 167 -29.40 7.39 9.36
CA ARG A 167 -30.36 6.67 10.23
C ARG A 167 -31.72 6.47 9.55
N THR A 168 -31.83 5.53 8.62
CA THR A 168 -33.11 5.02 8.10
C THR A 168 -33.29 3.55 8.48
N ASP A 169 -34.54 3.12 8.58
CA ASP A 169 -34.94 1.75 8.98
C ASP A 169 -34.45 0.66 8.00
N ASP A 170 -33.85 1.06 6.87
CA ASP A 170 -33.26 0.20 5.83
C ASP A 170 -31.71 0.07 5.92
N ALA A 171 -31.07 0.64 6.94
CA ALA A 171 -29.60 0.62 7.10
C ALA A 171 -29.00 -0.81 7.13
N ALA A 172 -29.76 -1.79 7.64
CA ALA A 172 -29.33 -3.19 7.64
C ALA A 172 -29.33 -3.81 6.23
N ALA A 173 -30.30 -3.44 5.37
CA ALA A 173 -30.34 -3.90 3.98
C ALA A 173 -29.23 -3.23 3.14
N ALA A 174 -28.99 -1.93 3.35
CA ALA A 174 -27.89 -1.20 2.72
C ALA A 174 -26.51 -1.74 3.14
N ALA A 175 -26.33 -2.07 4.42
CA ALA A 175 -25.11 -2.69 4.94
C ALA A 175 -24.89 -4.11 4.38
N MET A 176 -25.96 -4.90 4.21
CA MET A 176 -25.86 -6.23 3.59
C MET A 176 -25.44 -6.15 2.12
N ILE A 177 -26.08 -5.30 1.31
CA ILE A 177 -25.73 -5.11 -0.11
C ILE A 177 -24.29 -4.62 -0.25
N THR A 178 -23.87 -3.72 0.63
CA THR A 178 -22.50 -3.17 0.64
C THR A 178 -21.47 -4.24 1.03
N GLY A 179 -21.72 -4.98 2.11
CA GLY A 179 -20.85 -6.07 2.54
C GLY A 179 -20.72 -7.14 1.46
N THR A 180 -21.81 -7.53 0.80
CA THR A 180 -21.78 -8.49 -0.30
C THR A 180 -21.02 -7.96 -1.51
N SER A 181 -21.11 -6.65 -1.79
CA SER A 181 -20.41 -6.03 -2.92
C SER A 181 -18.89 -6.00 -2.71
N LEU A 182 -18.44 -5.57 -1.52
CA LEU A 182 -17.01 -5.60 -1.17
C LEU A 182 -16.46 -7.04 -1.17
N MET A 183 -17.26 -8.00 -0.73
CA MET A 183 -16.90 -9.43 -0.78
C MET A 183 -16.84 -9.97 -2.21
N GLN A 184 -17.76 -9.57 -3.09
CA GLN A 184 -17.77 -10.00 -4.49
C GLN A 184 -16.57 -9.44 -5.27
N GLN A 185 -16.14 -8.21 -4.95
CA GLN A 185 -14.91 -7.65 -5.51
C GLN A 185 -13.64 -8.39 -5.07
N ARG A 186 -13.63 -8.92 -3.85
CA ARG A 186 -12.51 -9.75 -3.34
C ARG A 186 -12.53 -11.19 -3.91
N GLN A 187 -13.52 -11.53 -4.75
CA GLN A 187 -13.71 -12.84 -5.37
C GLN A 187 -13.72 -12.74 -6.91
N ILE A 188 -12.69 -12.12 -7.49
CA ILE A 188 -12.45 -12.18 -8.92
C ILE A 188 -11.74 -13.50 -9.22
N ASP A 189 -12.41 -14.41 -9.93
CA ASP A 189 -11.87 -15.70 -10.33
C ASP A 189 -10.97 -15.53 -11.56
N PHE A 190 -9.68 -15.83 -11.43
CA PHE A 190 -8.75 -15.80 -12.54
C PHE A 190 -8.69 -17.14 -13.29
N THR A 191 -8.50 -17.06 -14.60
CA THR A 191 -8.33 -18.25 -15.44
C THR A 191 -6.97 -18.91 -15.16
N ARG A 192 -6.85 -20.21 -15.48
CA ARG A 192 -5.57 -20.95 -15.31
C ARG A 192 -4.42 -20.35 -16.12
N SER A 193 -4.71 -19.71 -17.26
CA SER A 193 -3.70 -19.03 -18.07
C SER A 193 -3.20 -17.75 -17.42
N GLU A 194 -4.10 -16.98 -16.80
CA GLU A 194 -3.76 -15.75 -16.09
C GLU A 194 -2.92 -16.04 -14.84
N GLU A 195 -3.28 -17.09 -14.09
CA GLU A 195 -2.48 -17.54 -12.94
C GLU A 195 -1.06 -17.98 -13.37
N ALA A 196 -0.94 -18.74 -14.47
CA ALA A 196 0.37 -19.16 -14.97
C ALA A 196 1.21 -17.99 -15.51
N GLU A 197 0.55 -16.98 -16.09
CA GLU A 197 1.20 -15.74 -16.52
C GLU A 197 1.68 -14.92 -15.32
N ALA A 198 0.83 -14.74 -14.30
CA ALA A 198 1.15 -14.04 -13.07
C ALA A 198 2.28 -14.73 -12.29
N ASP A 199 2.23 -16.06 -12.15
CA ASP A 199 3.30 -16.86 -11.53
C ASP A 199 4.65 -16.62 -12.26
N ARG A 200 4.64 -16.67 -13.60
CA ARG A 200 5.84 -16.48 -14.41
C ARG A 200 6.44 -15.09 -14.24
N ILE A 201 5.62 -14.05 -14.30
CA ILE A 201 6.06 -12.65 -14.19
C ILE A 201 6.49 -12.35 -12.76
N GLY A 202 5.70 -12.79 -11.77
CA GLY A 202 6.01 -12.61 -10.36
C GLY A 202 7.34 -13.23 -9.96
N ILE A 203 7.64 -14.46 -10.40
CA ILE A 203 8.95 -15.11 -10.13
C ILE A 203 10.11 -14.31 -10.75
N GLN A 204 9.93 -13.74 -11.95
CA GLN A 204 10.94 -12.88 -12.56
C GLN A 204 11.14 -11.58 -11.78
N THR A 205 10.05 -10.98 -11.30
CA THR A 205 10.08 -9.77 -10.47
C THR A 205 10.80 -10.04 -9.15
N LEU A 206 10.56 -11.18 -8.49
CA LEU A 206 11.30 -11.59 -7.28
C LEU A 206 12.79 -11.68 -7.52
N ALA A 207 13.18 -12.38 -8.60
CA ALA A 207 14.56 -12.53 -8.99
C ALA A 207 15.22 -11.15 -9.18
N ARG A 208 14.60 -10.26 -9.96
CA ARG A 208 15.11 -8.90 -10.19
C ARG A 208 15.19 -8.05 -8.93
N ALA A 209 14.27 -8.26 -7.98
CA ALA A 209 14.25 -7.58 -6.70
C ALA A 209 15.28 -8.11 -5.67
N GLY A 210 16.04 -9.15 -6.02
CA GLY A 210 17.05 -9.76 -5.15
C GLY A 210 16.49 -10.75 -4.12
N TYR A 211 15.25 -11.22 -4.30
CA TYR A 211 14.66 -12.29 -3.49
C TYR A 211 14.89 -13.67 -4.14
N ASP A 212 14.84 -14.74 -3.33
CA ASP A 212 14.87 -16.11 -3.83
C ASP A 212 13.65 -16.39 -4.75
N PRO A 213 13.85 -16.70 -6.05
CA PRO A 213 12.75 -17.05 -6.94
C PRO A 213 11.99 -18.30 -6.49
N GLY A 214 12.61 -19.18 -5.71
CA GLY A 214 11.99 -20.35 -5.08
C GLY A 214 11.00 -20.00 -3.97
N ALA A 215 11.04 -18.78 -3.44
CA ALA A 215 10.19 -18.36 -2.32
C ALA A 215 8.70 -18.34 -2.66
N MET A 216 8.32 -18.07 -3.91
CA MET A 216 6.92 -18.18 -4.35
C MET A 216 6.40 -19.63 -4.23
N ALA A 217 7.20 -20.62 -4.64
CA ALA A 217 6.84 -22.02 -4.46
C ALA A 217 6.80 -22.43 -2.98
N GLY A 218 7.64 -21.81 -2.15
CA GLY A 218 7.60 -21.90 -0.69
C GLY A 218 6.27 -21.41 -0.12
N ALA A 219 5.85 -20.20 -0.51
CA ALA A 219 4.57 -19.60 -0.13
C ALA A 219 3.39 -20.48 -0.53
N PHE A 220 3.34 -20.95 -1.78
CA PHE A 220 2.30 -21.88 -2.25
C PHE A 220 2.27 -23.17 -1.42
N SER A 221 3.44 -23.72 -1.09
CA SER A 221 3.53 -24.91 -0.24
C SER A 221 3.04 -24.63 1.18
N ALA A 222 3.29 -23.44 1.73
CA ALA A 222 2.79 -23.03 3.04
C ALA A 222 1.26 -22.91 3.03
N LEU A 223 0.69 -22.25 2.02
CA LEU A 223 -0.76 -22.10 1.84
C LEU A 223 -1.46 -23.47 1.69
N GLN A 224 -0.89 -24.38 0.90
CA GLN A 224 -1.41 -25.74 0.74
C GLN A 224 -1.37 -26.54 2.06
N LYS A 225 -0.35 -26.33 2.90
CA LYS A 225 -0.28 -27.00 4.22
C LYS A 225 -1.37 -26.51 5.16
N VAL A 226 -1.67 -25.21 5.18
CA VAL A 226 -2.74 -24.65 6.03
C VAL A 226 -4.10 -25.29 5.71
N MET A 227 -4.41 -25.55 4.44
CA MET A 227 -5.63 -26.26 4.05
C MET A 227 -5.75 -27.65 4.67
N ARG A 228 -4.65 -28.42 4.66
CA ARG A 228 -4.64 -29.81 5.14
C ARG A 228 -4.85 -29.91 6.65
N VAL A 229 -4.39 -28.90 7.39
CA VAL A 229 -4.53 -28.85 8.86
C VAL A 229 -5.94 -28.42 9.27
N ASN A 230 -6.57 -27.49 8.55
CA ASN A 230 -7.86 -26.92 8.93
C ASN A 230 -9.08 -27.66 8.35
N GLY A 231 -8.89 -28.59 7.42
CA GLY A 231 -9.82 -29.69 7.07
C GLY A 231 -11.20 -29.34 6.49
N ILE A 232 -11.69 -28.10 6.61
CA ILE A 232 -13.06 -27.70 6.23
C ILE A 232 -13.08 -26.34 5.51
N ASP A 233 -12.22 -25.38 5.90
CA ASP A 233 -12.21 -24.04 5.30
C ASP A 233 -11.04 -23.84 4.31
N VAL A 234 -11.36 -23.74 3.02
CA VAL A 234 -10.40 -23.33 1.98
C VAL A 234 -10.08 -21.85 2.18
N PRO A 235 -8.81 -21.45 2.38
CA PRO A 235 -8.41 -20.05 2.45
C PRO A 235 -8.97 -19.23 1.29
N GLU A 236 -9.41 -18.00 1.55
CA GLU A 236 -10.00 -17.13 0.52
C GLU A 236 -9.06 -16.91 -0.67
N PHE A 237 -7.75 -16.76 -0.41
CA PHE A 237 -6.74 -16.69 -1.47
C PHE A 237 -6.84 -17.83 -2.49
N LEU A 238 -7.14 -19.05 -2.03
CA LEU A 238 -7.19 -20.23 -2.89
C LEU A 238 -8.52 -20.39 -3.63
N ARG A 239 -9.53 -19.58 -3.27
CA ARG A 239 -10.78 -19.48 -4.02
C ARG A 239 -10.60 -18.57 -5.22
N SER A 240 -9.99 -17.40 -5.05
CA SER A 240 -9.66 -16.47 -6.15
C SER A 240 -8.46 -16.92 -6.99
N HIS A 241 -7.47 -17.56 -6.37
CA HIS A 241 -6.27 -18.10 -7.00
C HIS A 241 -6.13 -19.62 -6.77
N PRO A 242 -6.82 -20.46 -7.57
CA PRO A 242 -6.76 -21.91 -7.40
C PRO A 242 -5.32 -22.43 -7.46
N LEU A 243 -4.85 -23.03 -6.36
CA LEU A 243 -3.52 -23.62 -6.28
C LEU A 243 -3.59 -25.13 -6.46
N ASP A 244 -2.89 -25.64 -7.47
CA ASP A 244 -2.72 -27.07 -7.72
C ASP A 244 -1.24 -27.49 -7.57
N THR A 245 -0.99 -28.80 -7.55
CA THR A 245 0.38 -29.33 -7.47
C THR A 245 1.21 -28.98 -8.70
N ARG A 246 0.57 -28.70 -9.85
CA ARG A 246 1.23 -28.31 -11.09
C ARG A 246 1.84 -26.92 -10.98
N ARG A 247 1.12 -25.93 -10.46
CA ARG A 247 1.63 -24.56 -10.22
C ARG A 247 2.85 -24.57 -9.29
N ILE A 248 2.82 -25.36 -8.22
CA ILE A 248 3.98 -25.53 -7.32
C ILE A 248 5.18 -26.11 -8.09
N ALA A 249 4.96 -27.12 -8.94
CA ALA A 249 6.03 -27.73 -9.73
C ALA A 249 6.57 -26.77 -10.81
N GLU A 250 5.70 -26.03 -11.49
CA GLU A 250 6.05 -25.02 -12.49
C GLU A 250 6.84 -23.85 -11.86
N ALA A 251 6.41 -23.36 -10.70
CA ALA A 251 7.12 -22.34 -9.94
C ALA A 251 8.54 -22.79 -9.56
N ARG A 252 8.69 -24.04 -9.07
CA ARG A 252 10.02 -24.62 -8.77
C ARG A 252 10.88 -24.77 -10.01
N ALA A 253 10.32 -25.27 -11.11
CA ALA A 253 11.05 -25.45 -12.35
C ALA A 253 11.54 -24.11 -12.91
N ARG A 254 10.71 -23.06 -12.82
CA ARG A 254 11.08 -21.71 -13.25
C ARG A 254 12.13 -21.08 -12.35
N ALA A 255 11.99 -21.21 -11.04
CA ALA A 255 12.99 -20.74 -10.09
C ALA A 255 14.37 -21.37 -10.38
N ALA A 256 14.41 -22.67 -10.67
CA ALA A 256 15.64 -23.37 -11.03
C ALA A 256 16.29 -22.87 -12.34
N GLN A 257 15.49 -22.34 -13.29
CA GLN A 257 16.01 -21.76 -14.53
C GLN A 257 16.62 -20.36 -14.34
N LEU A 258 16.12 -19.58 -13.38
CA LEU A 258 16.58 -18.21 -13.13
C LEU A 258 17.84 -18.18 -12.25
N GLY A 259 18.07 -19.20 -11.43
CA GLY A 259 19.11 -19.19 -10.40
C GLY A 259 18.82 -18.14 -9.31
N CYS A 260 19.74 -17.95 -8.37
CA CYS A 260 19.72 -16.83 -7.43
C CYS A 260 20.48 -15.65 -8.07
N PRO A 261 19.84 -14.58 -8.53
CA PRO A 261 20.57 -13.39 -8.96
C PRO A 261 21.22 -12.67 -7.76
N GLU A 262 22.41 -12.10 -7.97
CA GLU A 262 23.03 -11.17 -7.02
C GLU A 262 22.11 -9.94 -6.91
N ALA A 263 21.70 -9.57 -5.70
CA ALA A 263 20.82 -8.44 -5.49
C ALA A 263 21.45 -7.16 -6.07
N PRO A 264 20.69 -6.29 -6.75
CA PRO A 264 21.22 -5.00 -7.17
C PRO A 264 21.67 -4.23 -5.93
N ARG A 265 22.97 -3.91 -5.84
CA ARG A 265 23.44 -2.95 -4.85
C ARG A 265 22.76 -1.63 -5.13
N LEU A 266 21.81 -1.24 -4.26
CA LEU A 266 21.38 0.14 -4.17
C LEU A 266 22.61 0.98 -3.78
N ALA A 267 23.34 1.48 -4.78
CA ALA A 267 24.36 2.47 -4.56
C ALA A 267 23.65 3.72 -4.03
N ALA A 268 23.79 3.98 -2.73
CA ALA A 268 23.45 5.28 -2.17
C ALA A 268 24.29 6.31 -2.94
N ARG A 269 23.69 7.02 -3.89
CA ARG A 269 24.29 8.25 -4.38
C ARG A 269 24.39 9.17 -3.16
N PRO A 270 25.57 9.73 -2.86
CA PRO A 270 25.65 10.76 -1.84
C PRO A 270 24.63 11.85 -2.19
N ALA A 271 23.90 12.32 -1.18
CA ALA A 271 23.00 13.44 -1.36
C ALA A 271 23.76 14.56 -2.09
N PRO A 272 23.18 15.18 -3.15
CA PRO A 272 23.78 16.38 -3.68
C PRO A 272 23.98 17.35 -2.52
N ALA A 273 25.17 17.95 -2.43
CA ALA A 273 25.52 18.89 -1.38
C ALA A 273 24.40 19.93 -1.21
N PRO A 274 24.12 20.40 0.02
CA PRO A 274 23.05 21.35 0.25
C PRO A 274 23.29 22.57 -0.64
N VAL A 275 22.41 22.75 -1.63
CA VAL A 275 22.27 24.02 -2.31
C VAL A 275 21.90 25.02 -1.22
N GLY A 276 22.79 25.98 -1.01
CA GLY A 276 22.60 27.06 -0.03
C GLY A 276 21.29 27.82 -0.28
N PRO A 277 20.93 28.74 0.62
CA PRO A 277 19.64 29.43 0.56
C PRO A 277 19.45 30.04 -0.83
N LEU A 278 18.31 29.75 -1.45
CA LEU A 278 17.88 30.35 -2.71
C LEU A 278 17.96 31.87 -2.56
N ASP A 279 18.98 32.49 -3.14
CA ASP A 279 19.06 33.93 -3.31
C ASP A 279 18.08 34.31 -4.43
N LEU A 280 16.88 34.73 -4.03
CA LEU A 280 15.85 35.22 -4.93
C LEU A 280 16.24 36.62 -5.40
N GLN A 281 17.29 36.73 -6.22
CA GLN A 281 17.58 37.97 -6.94
C GLN A 281 16.57 38.16 -8.07
N LEU A 282 15.47 38.83 -7.73
CA LEU A 282 14.55 39.45 -8.67
C LEU A 282 15.31 40.47 -9.50
N ARG A 283 15.75 40.08 -10.70
CA ARG A 283 16.06 41.04 -11.77
C ARG A 283 14.76 41.37 -12.51
N PRO A 284 14.39 42.65 -12.67
CA PRO A 284 13.19 43.03 -13.39
C PRO A 284 13.46 42.94 -14.89
N SER A 285 12.81 42.00 -15.56
CA SER A 285 12.72 41.96 -17.02
C SER A 285 11.37 42.55 -17.42
N THR A 286 11.43 43.63 -18.20
CA THR A 286 10.30 44.37 -18.79
C THR A 286 9.32 43.49 -19.58
N PRO A 287 8.04 43.89 -19.70
CA PRO A 287 6.98 43.05 -20.23
C PRO A 287 6.87 43.13 -21.75
N THR A 288 6.78 41.98 -22.40
CA THR A 288 6.26 41.88 -23.78
C THR A 288 5.06 40.93 -23.83
N ALA A 289 3.92 41.55 -24.11
CA ALA A 289 2.68 41.08 -24.71
C ALA A 289 2.42 39.56 -24.85
N ALA A 290 1.41 39.11 -24.09
CA ALA A 290 0.29 38.27 -24.49
C ALA A 290 0.52 37.14 -25.50
N GLN A 291 0.49 35.89 -25.00
CA GLN A 291 -0.14 34.75 -25.68
C GLN A 291 -0.58 33.69 -24.64
N ALA A 292 -1.87 33.34 -24.74
CA ALA A 292 -2.60 32.19 -24.23
C ALA A 292 -2.10 31.44 -22.97
N ILE A 293 -2.91 31.53 -21.92
CA ILE A 293 -2.89 30.70 -20.71
C ILE A 293 -3.31 29.29 -21.13
N ASP A 294 -2.38 28.35 -21.15
CA ASP A 294 -2.68 26.94 -21.40
C ASP A 294 -2.57 26.13 -20.10
N ALA A 295 -3.46 25.14 -19.98
CA ALA A 295 -3.92 24.46 -18.76
C ALA A 295 -2.88 23.58 -18.02
N ALA A 296 -1.59 23.85 -18.17
CA ALA A 296 -0.49 23.07 -17.59
C ALA A 296 -0.04 23.53 -16.18
N ALA A 297 -0.59 24.62 -15.65
CA ALA A 297 -0.23 25.16 -14.33
C ALA A 297 -1.04 24.54 -13.17
N ALA A 298 -2.20 23.93 -13.43
CA ALA A 298 -3.01 23.25 -12.43
C ALA A 298 -2.50 21.84 -12.08
N GLN A 299 -1.59 21.30 -12.89
CA GLN A 299 -1.05 19.94 -12.73
C GLN A 299 0.20 19.86 -11.82
N ARG A 300 0.74 21.01 -11.40
CA ARG A 300 1.94 21.11 -10.55
C ARG A 300 1.64 21.27 -9.06
N ALA A 301 0.37 21.08 -8.64
CA ALA A 301 -0.05 21.19 -7.24
C ALA A 301 -0.40 19.82 -6.60
N SER A 302 0.06 18.72 -7.21
CA SER A 302 -0.18 17.35 -6.72
C SER A 302 1.13 16.72 -6.23
N ASP A 303 1.71 17.29 -5.18
CA ASP A 303 2.91 16.75 -4.55
C ASP A 303 2.53 15.63 -3.56
N THR A 304 2.49 14.40 -4.06
CA THR A 304 2.94 13.23 -3.29
C THR A 304 4.26 12.77 -3.91
N ALA A 305 5.26 12.54 -3.05
CA ALA A 305 6.64 12.23 -3.42
C ALA A 305 6.72 11.21 -4.57
N THR A 306 7.07 11.70 -5.77
CA THR A 306 7.40 10.88 -6.94
C THR A 306 8.91 10.82 -7.04
N ALA A 307 9.49 9.66 -6.77
CA ALA A 307 10.86 9.38 -7.15
C ALA A 307 10.86 9.03 -8.65
N THR A 308 11.37 9.92 -9.50
CA THR A 308 11.73 9.57 -10.87
C THR A 308 13.05 8.83 -10.84
N VAL A 309 13.02 7.52 -11.10
CA VAL A 309 14.25 6.74 -11.31
C VAL A 309 14.68 6.99 -12.74
N ALA A 310 15.76 7.75 -12.93
CA ALA A 310 16.38 7.87 -14.24
C ALA A 310 16.94 6.50 -14.65
N SER A 311 16.46 5.94 -15.75
CA SER A 311 17.01 4.71 -16.30
C SER A 311 18.42 4.98 -16.83
N ALA A 312 19.39 4.19 -16.38
CA ALA A 312 20.62 4.02 -17.13
C ALA A 312 20.28 3.07 -18.29
N ALA A 313 19.87 3.64 -19.41
CA ALA A 313 19.80 2.93 -20.67
C ALA A 313 21.22 2.73 -21.20
N ASP A 314 21.76 1.51 -21.06
CA ASP A 314 22.88 1.09 -21.90
C ASP A 314 22.32 0.55 -23.23
N GLU A 315 22.84 1.14 -24.31
CA GLU A 315 22.52 0.84 -25.70
C GLU A 315 23.00 -0.56 -26.11
N ALA A 316 22.20 -1.59 -25.82
CA ALA A 316 22.10 -2.81 -26.62
C ALA A 316 21.01 -3.69 -25.99
N GLY A 317 19.95 -3.99 -26.74
CA GLY A 317 18.85 -4.88 -26.35
C GLY A 317 19.26 -6.36 -26.23
N THR A 318 20.31 -6.66 -25.48
CA THR A 318 20.74 -8.02 -25.16
C THR A 318 20.84 -8.13 -23.65
N LEU A 319 20.00 -8.99 -23.07
CA LEU A 319 20.03 -9.30 -21.65
C LEU A 319 21.45 -9.74 -21.25
N PRO A 320 22.08 -9.13 -20.23
CA PRO A 320 23.38 -9.60 -19.77
C PRO A 320 23.25 -11.02 -19.21
N PRO A 321 24.21 -11.92 -19.47
CA PRO A 321 24.20 -13.25 -18.89
C PRO A 321 24.29 -13.16 -17.36
N VAL A 322 23.32 -13.75 -16.67
CA VAL A 322 23.31 -13.85 -15.20
C VAL A 322 24.37 -14.85 -14.78
N ALA A 323 25.42 -14.37 -14.12
CA ALA A 323 26.44 -15.23 -13.54
C ALA A 323 25.86 -15.98 -12.33
N VAL A 324 25.96 -17.31 -12.35
CA VAL A 324 25.49 -18.22 -11.31
C VAL A 324 26.56 -18.33 -10.22
N ASN A 325 26.32 -17.72 -9.06
CA ASN A 325 27.09 -17.95 -7.83
C ASN A 325 26.15 -18.09 -6.63
N ALA A 326 26.61 -18.82 -5.62
CA ALA A 326 25.84 -19.27 -4.46
C ALA A 326 25.13 -18.13 -3.70
N CYS A 327 23.87 -18.38 -3.32
CA CYS A 327 22.95 -17.40 -2.75
C CYS A 327 23.51 -16.79 -1.44
N VAL A 328 23.79 -15.49 -1.45
CA VAL A 328 23.90 -14.70 -0.22
C VAL A 328 22.49 -14.22 0.10
N THR A 329 21.91 -14.78 1.16
CA THR A 329 20.60 -14.39 1.67
C THR A 329 20.64 -12.94 2.16
N HIS A 330 19.66 -12.13 1.76
CA HIS A 330 19.43 -10.81 2.34
C HIS A 330 19.08 -10.95 3.83
N THR A 331 20.08 -10.99 4.70
CA THR A 331 19.91 -11.03 6.17
C THR A 331 19.46 -9.70 6.77
N GLN A 332 19.41 -8.64 5.97
CA GLN A 332 18.99 -7.30 6.39
C GLN A 332 17.45 -7.14 6.50
N GLY A 333 16.65 -8.08 5.96
CA GLY A 333 15.18 -8.00 5.94
C GLY A 333 14.46 -8.98 6.88
N GLU A 334 15.03 -10.16 7.12
CA GLU A 334 14.41 -11.21 7.94
C GLU A 334 14.09 -10.75 9.39
N PRO A 335 14.98 -10.03 10.12
CA PRO A 335 14.63 -9.55 11.45
C PRO A 335 13.48 -8.54 11.45
N TYR A 336 13.45 -7.63 10.46
CA TYR A 336 12.42 -6.60 10.39
C TYR A 336 11.06 -7.19 10.04
N PHE A 337 10.97 -8.07 9.04
CA PHE A 337 9.72 -8.75 8.71
C PHE A 337 9.17 -9.54 9.90
N GLU A 338 10.01 -10.32 10.59
CA GLU A 338 9.55 -11.10 11.74
C GLU A 338 9.02 -10.20 12.87
N LEU A 339 9.67 -9.07 13.15
CA LEU A 339 9.16 -8.06 14.10
C LEU A 339 7.77 -7.56 13.68
N ILE A 340 7.60 -7.20 12.40
CA ILE A 340 6.31 -6.74 11.88
C ILE A 340 5.26 -7.86 11.94
N ARG A 341 5.63 -9.10 11.62
CA ARG A 341 4.76 -10.27 11.72
C ARG A 341 4.22 -10.47 13.12
N GLU A 342 5.09 -10.44 14.14
CA GLU A 342 4.67 -10.62 15.52
C GLU A 342 3.90 -9.40 16.06
N ARG A 343 4.22 -8.18 15.59
CA ARG A 343 3.42 -6.98 15.85
C ARG A 343 1.99 -7.13 15.35
N VAL A 344 1.82 -7.56 14.10
CA VAL A 344 0.51 -7.83 13.50
C VAL A 344 -0.22 -8.93 14.26
N ARG A 345 0.46 -10.02 14.62
CA ARG A 345 -0.13 -11.12 15.41
C ARG A 345 -0.72 -10.63 16.73
N VAL A 346 0.02 -9.77 17.46
CA VAL A 346 -0.46 -9.21 18.73
C VAL A 346 -1.63 -8.23 18.53
N GLN A 347 -1.60 -7.42 17.47
CA GLN A 347 -2.67 -6.45 17.18
C GLN A 347 -3.97 -7.14 16.75
N MET A 348 -3.87 -8.26 16.03
CA MET A 348 -5.02 -9.05 15.58
C MET A 348 -5.60 -9.96 16.66
N ALA A 349 -4.93 -10.11 17.80
CA ALA A 349 -5.38 -11.00 18.86
C ALA A 349 -6.69 -10.49 19.50
N THR A 350 -7.70 -11.35 19.54
CA THR A 350 -9.02 -11.02 20.10
C THR A 350 -9.00 -10.81 21.62
N SER A 351 -8.06 -11.44 22.34
CA SER A 351 -7.94 -11.32 23.79
C SER A 351 -6.48 -11.09 24.21
N PRO A 352 -6.20 -10.07 25.05
CA PRO A 352 -4.88 -9.86 25.64
C PRO A 352 -4.37 -11.06 26.45
N ALA A 353 -5.27 -11.76 27.15
CA ALA A 353 -4.90 -12.90 27.98
C ALA A 353 -4.45 -14.10 27.14
N THR A 354 -5.16 -14.38 26.04
CA THR A 354 -4.84 -15.53 25.17
C THR A 354 -3.53 -15.31 24.42
N ILE A 355 -3.28 -14.10 23.91
CA ILE A 355 -2.02 -13.82 23.21
C ILE A 355 -0.82 -13.83 24.15
N ARG A 356 -0.98 -13.35 25.39
CA ARG A 356 0.06 -13.48 26.41
C ARG A 356 0.37 -14.94 26.72
N ALA A 357 -0.66 -15.77 26.90
CA ALA A 357 -0.50 -17.21 27.14
C ALA A 357 0.20 -17.90 25.95
N TYR A 358 -0.22 -17.60 24.72
CA TYR A 358 0.40 -18.13 23.50
C TYR A 358 1.93 -17.96 23.51
N TYR A 359 2.43 -16.75 23.74
CA TYR A 359 3.87 -16.54 23.77
C TYR A 359 4.53 -17.17 25.01
N ALA A 360 3.92 -17.04 26.19
CA ALA A 360 4.49 -17.59 27.43
C ALA A 360 4.65 -19.13 27.37
N ASP A 361 3.64 -19.82 26.83
CA ASP A 361 3.65 -21.27 26.69
C ASP A 361 4.67 -21.72 25.64
N ASN A 362 4.70 -21.10 24.46
CA ASN A 362 5.66 -21.47 23.42
C ASN A 362 7.11 -21.16 23.83
N LEU A 363 7.38 -20.04 24.51
CA LEU A 363 8.72 -19.73 25.04
C LEU A 363 9.16 -20.71 26.14
N ARG A 364 8.21 -21.33 26.86
CA ARG A 364 8.48 -22.35 27.88
C ARG A 364 8.72 -23.72 27.25
N ASP A 365 7.92 -24.09 26.26
CA ASP A 365 7.83 -25.46 25.75
C ASP A 365 8.70 -25.72 24.50
N ASP A 366 9.02 -24.70 23.71
CA ASP A 366 9.80 -24.84 22.47
C ASP A 366 11.01 -23.87 22.44
N ARG A 367 12.22 -24.44 22.54
CA ARG A 367 13.46 -23.67 22.46
C ARG A 367 13.67 -22.97 21.11
N THR A 368 13.09 -23.49 20.03
CA THR A 368 13.19 -22.88 18.69
C THR A 368 12.28 -21.66 18.54
N PHE A 369 11.28 -21.53 19.41
CA PHE A 369 10.42 -20.36 19.49
C PHE A 369 11.08 -19.16 20.20
N ASP A 370 12.19 -19.37 20.91
CA ASP A 370 12.94 -18.31 21.59
C ASP A 370 13.79 -17.49 20.61
N THR A 371 13.11 -16.67 19.79
CA THR A 371 13.71 -15.72 18.86
C THR A 371 13.53 -14.28 19.33
N LEU A 372 14.33 -13.36 18.77
CA LEU A 372 14.21 -11.93 19.05
C LEU A 372 12.79 -11.43 18.72
N ALA A 373 12.23 -11.83 17.58
CA ALA A 373 10.90 -11.40 17.16
C ALA A 373 9.78 -11.98 18.04
N ASN A 374 9.88 -13.24 18.45
CA ASN A 374 8.87 -13.84 19.33
C ASN A 374 8.91 -13.24 20.74
N ARG A 375 10.10 -12.90 21.26
CA ARG A 375 10.22 -12.14 22.51
C ARG A 375 9.68 -10.73 22.39
N TYR A 376 9.88 -10.08 21.25
CA TYR A 376 9.26 -8.79 20.95
C TYR A 376 7.71 -8.90 20.93
N GLY A 377 7.17 -9.94 20.28
CA GLY A 377 5.75 -10.27 20.33
C GLY A 377 5.23 -10.52 21.75
N PHE A 378 5.99 -11.24 22.57
CA PHE A 378 5.66 -11.45 23.99
C PHE A 378 5.62 -10.13 24.78
N ALA A 379 6.61 -9.27 24.59
CA ALA A 379 6.66 -7.95 25.24
C ALA A 379 5.46 -7.08 24.84
N LEU A 380 5.08 -7.05 23.56
CA LEU A 380 3.87 -6.38 23.10
C LEU A 380 2.59 -6.99 23.72
N ALA A 381 2.54 -8.32 23.87
CA ALA A 381 1.41 -9.00 24.51
C ALA A 381 1.30 -8.63 26.00
N LEU A 382 2.42 -8.47 26.71
CA LEU A 382 2.46 -7.98 28.09
C LEU A 382 1.91 -6.56 28.22
N VAL A 383 2.29 -5.66 27.29
CA VAL A 383 1.71 -4.31 27.21
C VAL A 383 0.20 -4.38 27.05
N ARG A 384 -0.30 -5.16 26.08
CA ARG A 384 -1.75 -5.33 25.85
C ARG A 384 -2.48 -5.93 27.07
N ALA A 385 -1.80 -6.78 27.83
CA ALA A 385 -2.35 -7.41 29.03
C ALA A 385 -2.34 -6.48 30.26
N GLY A 386 -1.87 -5.24 30.13
CA GLY A 386 -1.81 -4.27 31.23
C GLY A 386 -0.62 -4.45 32.17
N ASP A 387 0.44 -5.14 31.73
CA ASP A 387 1.69 -5.29 32.49
C ASP A 387 2.87 -4.60 31.75
N PRO A 388 2.86 -3.25 31.67
CA PRO A 388 3.92 -2.53 30.98
C PRO A 388 5.26 -2.63 31.72
N GLY A 389 5.26 -2.89 33.04
CA GLY A 389 6.49 -3.07 33.83
C GLY A 389 7.26 -4.33 33.44
N ALA A 390 6.57 -5.46 33.24
CA ALA A 390 7.19 -6.66 32.69
C ALA A 390 7.61 -6.47 31.23
N ALA A 391 6.77 -5.80 30.44
CA ALA A 391 7.10 -5.51 29.04
C ALA A 391 8.37 -4.67 28.89
N ILE A 392 8.56 -3.63 29.71
CA ILE A 392 9.76 -2.78 29.70
C ILE A 392 11.02 -3.62 29.95
N ARG A 393 10.99 -4.58 30.89
CA ARG A 393 12.15 -5.46 31.14
C ARG A 393 12.50 -6.31 29.92
N GLU A 394 11.49 -6.87 29.25
CA GLU A 394 11.71 -7.63 28.01
C GLU A 394 12.24 -6.70 26.89
N PHE A 395 11.65 -5.52 26.69
CA PHE A 395 12.11 -4.56 25.68
C PHE A 395 13.53 -4.05 25.94
N ASP A 396 13.90 -3.76 27.19
CA ASP A 396 15.26 -3.34 27.55
C ASP A 396 16.28 -4.42 27.18
N ALA A 397 15.97 -5.70 27.45
CA ALA A 397 16.82 -6.81 27.05
C ALA A 397 16.92 -6.97 25.52
N LEU A 398 15.83 -6.71 24.79
CA LEU A 398 15.81 -6.77 23.32
C LEU A 398 16.61 -5.62 22.69
N VAL A 399 16.45 -4.39 23.20
CA VAL A 399 17.21 -3.22 22.74
C VAL A 399 18.70 -3.36 23.03
N GLN A 400 19.10 -4.05 24.11
CA GLN A 400 20.52 -4.37 24.35
C GLN A 400 21.09 -5.35 23.32
N ARG A 401 20.27 -6.26 22.78
CA ARG A 401 20.68 -7.21 21.74
C ARG A 401 20.75 -6.57 20.36
N ASP A 402 19.83 -5.64 20.08
CA ASP A 402 19.74 -4.91 18.82
C ASP A 402 19.45 -3.41 19.06
N PRO A 403 20.50 -2.62 19.38
CA PRO A 403 20.35 -1.21 19.76
C PRO A 403 20.00 -0.29 18.58
N ASP A 404 20.23 -0.75 17.34
CA ASP A 404 19.97 0.03 16.14
C ASP A 404 18.52 -0.13 15.63
N SER A 405 17.76 -1.07 16.21
CA SER A 405 16.36 -1.29 15.84
C SER A 405 15.44 -0.18 16.33
N SER A 406 14.98 0.64 15.39
CA SER A 406 13.95 1.66 15.63
C SER A 406 12.64 1.05 16.15
N VAL A 407 12.28 -0.17 15.72
CA VAL A 407 11.06 -0.88 16.13
C VAL A 407 11.08 -1.22 17.61
N LEU A 408 12.19 -1.81 18.08
CA LEU A 408 12.34 -2.21 19.48
C LEU A 408 12.39 -0.99 20.39
N ARG A 409 13.18 0.03 19.99
CA ARG A 409 13.30 1.29 20.74
C ARG A 409 11.99 2.06 20.78
N LEU A 410 11.22 2.08 19.69
CA LEU A 410 9.89 2.72 19.65
C LEU A 410 8.93 2.00 20.59
N ALA A 411 8.90 0.66 20.58
CA ALA A 411 8.07 -0.12 21.48
C ALA A 411 8.44 0.09 22.96
N LEU A 412 9.74 0.18 23.27
CA LEU A 412 10.23 0.53 24.61
C LEU A 412 9.73 1.92 25.04
N ALA A 413 9.87 2.93 24.19
CA ALA A 413 9.42 4.29 24.47
C ALA A 413 7.91 4.32 24.75
N THR A 414 7.10 3.67 23.91
CA THR A 414 5.65 3.56 24.10
C THR A 414 5.30 2.80 25.39
N ALA A 415 6.00 1.72 25.72
CA ALA A 415 5.76 0.96 26.96
C ALA A 415 6.08 1.79 28.21
N LYS A 416 7.17 2.57 28.19
CA LYS A 416 7.52 3.51 29.26
C LYS A 416 6.46 4.59 29.43
N ASP A 417 5.97 5.15 28.33
CA ASP A 417 4.92 6.18 28.34
C ASP A 417 3.62 5.64 28.99
N GLN A 418 3.21 4.43 28.60
CA GLN A 418 2.04 3.75 29.16
C GLN A 418 2.21 3.33 30.63
N ALA A 419 3.44 3.05 31.07
CA ALA A 419 3.75 2.83 32.48
C ALA A 419 3.75 4.12 33.32
N GLY A 420 3.61 5.29 32.68
CA GLY A 420 3.70 6.60 33.33
C GLY A 420 5.13 7.13 33.51
N ASP A 421 6.15 6.42 33.02
CA ASP A 421 7.55 6.89 32.96
C ASP A 421 7.74 7.89 31.81
N ARG A 422 7.12 9.07 31.95
CA ARG A 422 7.13 10.12 30.92
C ARG A 422 8.54 10.64 30.61
N VAL A 423 9.37 10.75 31.64
CA VAL A 423 10.75 11.25 31.50
C VAL A 423 11.60 10.23 30.75
N GLY A 424 11.51 8.95 31.12
CA GLY A 424 12.20 7.88 30.42
C GLY A 424 11.70 7.70 28.98
N ALA A 425 10.38 7.71 28.76
CA ALA A 425 9.78 7.63 27.44
C ALA A 425 10.28 8.75 26.53
N ARG A 426 10.21 10.01 27.00
CA ARG A 426 10.69 11.18 26.26
C ARG A 426 12.16 11.08 25.91
N ALA A 427 13.02 10.64 26.83
CA ALA A 427 14.45 10.46 26.56
C ALA A 427 14.71 9.44 25.43
N VAL A 428 13.92 8.36 25.36
CA VAL A 428 14.02 7.38 24.26
C VAL A 428 13.48 7.96 22.95
N PHE A 429 12.35 8.67 22.99
CA PHE A 429 11.75 9.31 21.82
C PHE A 429 12.64 10.41 21.22
N ASP A 430 13.25 11.26 22.05
CA ASP A 430 14.16 12.32 21.60
C ASP A 430 15.36 11.71 20.85
N ARG A 431 16.00 10.66 21.42
CA ARG A 431 17.09 9.94 20.74
C ARG A 431 16.64 9.25 19.45
N LEU A 432 15.45 8.64 19.45
CA LEU A 432 14.89 8.04 18.24
C LEU A 432 14.67 9.08 17.13
N GLN A 433 14.24 10.28 17.49
CA GLN A 433 14.04 11.36 16.53
C GLN A 433 15.37 11.86 15.95
N ASP A 434 16.43 11.89 16.76
CA ASP A 434 17.78 12.25 16.33
C ASP A 434 18.38 11.20 15.38
N ASP A 435 18.23 9.91 15.71
CA ASP A 435 18.77 8.81 14.91
C ASP A 435 17.96 8.54 13.63
N PHE A 436 16.65 8.79 13.66
CA PHE A 436 15.72 8.51 12.55
C PHE A 436 14.86 9.74 12.17
N PRO A 437 15.49 10.85 11.73
CA PRO A 437 14.78 12.09 11.45
C PRO A 437 13.76 11.91 10.32
N GLY A 438 12.51 12.30 10.59
CA GLY A 438 11.42 12.19 9.62
C GLY A 438 10.85 10.78 9.43
N ASN A 439 11.28 9.79 10.23
CA ASN A 439 10.61 8.50 10.28
C ASN A 439 9.17 8.67 10.79
N ARG A 440 8.19 8.17 10.01
CA ARG A 440 6.76 8.35 10.28
C ARG A 440 6.34 7.73 11.61
N ALA A 441 6.71 6.47 11.85
CA ALA A 441 6.31 5.75 13.06
C ALA A 441 6.90 6.39 14.33
N VAL A 442 8.17 6.80 14.28
CA VAL A 442 8.84 7.51 15.39
C VAL A 442 8.16 8.85 15.66
N THR A 443 7.94 9.66 14.62
CA THR A 443 7.35 11.00 14.72
C THR A 443 5.93 10.92 15.27
N LEU A 444 5.09 10.01 14.73
CA LEU A 444 3.72 9.81 15.20
C LEU A 444 3.68 9.28 16.63
N GLY A 445 4.51 8.29 16.97
CA GLY A 445 4.58 7.74 18.33
C GLY A 445 4.99 8.78 19.36
N HIS A 446 6.00 9.61 19.04
CA HIS A 446 6.44 10.69 19.93
C HIS A 446 5.36 11.76 20.07
N ALA A 447 4.75 12.20 18.96
CA ALA A 447 3.65 13.15 19.01
C ALA A 447 2.47 12.61 19.83
N GLN A 448 2.12 11.33 19.69
CA GLN A 448 1.04 10.71 20.48
C GLN A 448 1.35 10.69 21.98
N SER A 449 2.57 10.36 22.39
CA SER A 449 3.01 10.45 23.79
C SER A 449 2.87 11.88 24.34
N LEU A 450 3.36 12.89 23.60
CA LEU A 450 3.21 14.30 23.98
C LEU A 450 1.74 14.73 24.10
N LEU A 451 0.89 14.32 23.16
CA LEU A 451 -0.54 14.65 23.16
C LEU A 451 -1.32 13.92 24.26
N GLY A 452 -0.77 12.82 24.79
CA GLY A 452 -1.28 12.11 25.96
C GLY A 452 -1.21 12.94 27.25
N HIS A 453 -0.32 13.93 27.33
CA HIS A 453 -0.20 14.81 28.49
C HIS A 453 -1.35 15.83 28.61
N GLY A 454 -1.96 16.20 27.49
CA GLY A 454 -3.11 17.11 27.45
C GLY A 454 -2.80 18.59 27.71
N ASP A 455 -1.52 18.98 27.76
CA ASP A 455 -1.11 20.37 27.98
C ASP A 455 -0.69 21.09 26.68
N ALA A 456 -0.82 22.42 26.68
CA ALA A 456 -0.53 23.25 25.51
C ALA A 456 0.96 23.28 25.11
N ALA A 457 1.89 23.06 26.05
CA ALA A 457 3.32 23.08 25.74
C ALA A 457 3.73 21.80 24.99
N SER A 458 3.29 20.63 25.48
CA SER A 458 3.45 19.35 24.79
C SER A 458 2.78 19.37 23.41
N ALA A 459 1.59 19.98 23.31
CA ALA A 459 0.88 20.13 22.03
C ALA A 459 1.65 20.98 21.01
N ARG A 460 2.25 22.11 21.41
CA ARG A 460 3.11 22.93 20.53
C ARG A 460 4.33 22.14 20.07
N ARG A 461 4.95 21.36 20.96
CA ARG A 461 6.07 20.50 20.59
C ARG A 461 5.66 19.41 19.59
N ALA A 462 4.49 18.80 19.78
CA ALA A 462 3.93 17.85 18.82
C ALA A 462 3.70 18.50 17.44
N LEU A 463 3.21 19.75 17.37
CA LEU A 463 3.06 20.48 16.12
C LEU A 463 4.39 20.68 15.37
N GLU A 464 5.48 20.97 16.09
CA GLU A 464 6.81 21.10 15.50
C GLU A 464 7.29 19.78 14.86
N LEU A 465 7.01 18.65 15.51
CA LEU A 465 7.36 17.32 15.01
C LEU A 465 6.50 16.91 13.81
N LEU A 466 5.19 17.19 13.86
CA LEU A 466 4.24 16.71 12.85
C LEU A 466 4.29 17.52 11.54
N ARG A 467 4.64 18.81 11.58
CA ARG A 467 4.56 19.71 10.42
C ARG A 467 5.42 19.27 9.22
N PRO A 468 6.72 18.95 9.37
CA PRO A 468 7.53 18.50 8.24
C PRO A 468 7.02 17.19 7.63
N LEU A 469 6.44 16.31 8.45
CA LEU A 469 5.87 15.05 7.99
C LEU A 469 4.55 15.30 7.23
N LEU A 470 3.72 16.22 7.71
CA LEU A 470 2.44 16.58 7.09
C LEU A 470 2.62 17.18 5.70
N GLU A 471 3.64 18.03 5.53
CA GLU A 471 4.01 18.61 4.23
C GLU A 471 4.38 17.53 3.21
N ARG A 472 5.04 16.45 3.65
CA ARG A 472 5.47 15.35 2.78
C ARG A 472 4.38 14.29 2.55
N ARG A 473 3.46 14.15 3.50
CA ARG A 473 2.42 13.10 3.52
C ARG A 473 1.04 13.66 3.88
N PRO A 474 0.47 14.60 3.10
CA PRO A 474 -0.82 15.21 3.41
C PRO A 474 -2.00 14.23 3.40
N GLY A 475 -1.87 13.09 2.70
CA GLY A 475 -2.89 12.05 2.55
C GLY A 475 -2.93 10.98 3.66
N ASP A 476 -2.24 11.20 4.78
CA ASP A 476 -2.22 10.29 5.93
C ASP A 476 -3.29 10.71 6.96
N PRO A 477 -4.36 9.92 7.18
CA PRO A 477 -5.44 10.29 8.09
C PRO A 477 -4.97 10.38 9.55
N ASP A 478 -4.06 9.52 10.01
CA ASP A 478 -3.60 9.54 11.41
C ASP A 478 -2.70 10.73 11.71
N LEU A 479 -1.92 11.14 10.72
CA LEU A 479 -1.13 12.36 10.78
C LEU A 479 -2.05 13.59 10.86
N GLN A 480 -3.10 13.65 10.04
CA GLN A 480 -4.10 14.73 10.09
C GLN A 480 -4.84 14.75 11.43
N ARG A 481 -5.26 13.59 11.96
CA ARG A 481 -5.89 13.47 13.30
C ARG A 481 -4.96 13.96 14.41
N SER A 482 -3.71 13.52 14.39
CA SER A 482 -2.71 13.90 15.40
C SER A 482 -2.41 15.40 15.33
N PHE A 483 -2.30 15.96 14.13
CA PHE A 483 -2.09 17.39 13.91
C PHE A 483 -3.31 18.23 14.34
N GLY A 484 -4.53 17.73 14.08
CA GLY A 484 -5.77 18.34 14.55
C GLY A 484 -5.83 18.40 16.07
N ARG A 485 -5.54 17.28 16.76
CA ARG A 485 -5.48 17.22 18.23
C ARG A 485 -4.40 18.13 18.81
N ALA A 486 -3.23 18.17 18.19
CA ALA A 486 -2.14 19.05 18.60
C ALA A 486 -2.52 20.54 18.45
N SER A 487 -3.17 20.90 17.34
CA SER A 487 -3.65 22.27 17.11
C SER A 487 -4.71 22.66 18.14
N ASP A 488 -5.63 21.74 18.45
CA ASP A 488 -6.73 21.97 19.39
C ASP A 488 -6.24 22.24 20.82
N LEU A 489 -5.30 21.41 21.29
CA LEU A 489 -4.66 21.56 22.60
C LEU A 489 -3.72 22.78 22.67
N ALA A 490 -3.14 23.19 21.54
CA ALA A 490 -2.34 24.41 21.44
C ALA A 490 -3.21 25.68 21.38
N GLY A 491 -4.53 25.55 21.19
CA GLY A 491 -5.50 26.65 21.14
C GLY A 491 -5.87 27.14 19.74
N ASP A 492 -5.33 26.55 18.68
CA ASP A 492 -5.67 26.89 17.29
C ASP A 492 -6.87 26.07 16.80
N LYS A 493 -8.07 26.50 17.20
CA LYS A 493 -9.33 25.81 16.90
C LYS A 493 -9.66 25.75 15.41
N VAL A 494 -9.29 26.78 14.66
CA VAL A 494 -9.55 26.83 13.21
C VAL A 494 -8.69 25.79 12.52
N ARG A 495 -7.38 25.76 12.83
CA ARG A 495 -6.48 24.78 12.23
C ARG A 495 -6.82 23.35 12.64
N ALA A 496 -7.25 23.15 13.89
CA ALA A 496 -7.74 21.86 14.35
C ALA A 496 -8.94 21.37 13.52
N ALA A 497 -9.95 22.23 13.32
CA ALA A 497 -11.14 21.88 12.56
C ALA A 497 -10.83 21.57 11.09
N GLU A 498 -9.92 22.30 10.45
CA GLU A 498 -9.45 21.97 9.08
C GLU A 498 -8.81 20.59 9.01
N ALA A 499 -7.93 20.26 9.97
CA ALA A 499 -7.22 18.98 10.00
C ALA A 499 -8.15 17.81 10.33
N TYR A 500 -9.14 18.00 11.21
CA TYR A 500 -10.16 16.98 11.47
C TYR A 500 -11.07 16.73 10.27
N ALA A 501 -11.46 17.78 9.54
CA ALA A 501 -12.21 17.61 8.31
C ALA A 501 -11.40 16.87 7.24
N GLU A 502 -10.10 17.16 7.13
CA GLU A 502 -9.21 16.44 6.22
C GLU A 502 -9.04 14.96 6.62
N ALA A 503 -8.88 14.69 7.92
CA ALA A 503 -8.86 13.32 8.43
C ALA A 503 -10.17 12.57 8.14
N ALA A 504 -11.33 13.23 8.29
CA ALA A 504 -12.62 12.64 7.97
C ALA A 504 -12.73 12.30 6.48
N TRP A 505 -12.29 13.20 5.59
CA TRP A 505 -12.24 12.95 4.15
C TRP A 505 -11.35 11.74 3.80
N LEU A 506 -10.13 11.70 4.35
CA LEU A 506 -9.17 10.62 4.10
C LEU A 506 -9.59 9.28 4.72
N GLY A 507 -10.38 9.33 5.78
CA GLY A 507 -11.00 8.18 6.45
C GLY A 507 -12.27 7.67 5.76
N GLY A 508 -12.72 8.29 4.66
CA GLY A 508 -13.92 7.89 3.92
C GLY A 508 -15.23 8.50 4.43
N HIS A 509 -15.18 9.41 5.39
CA HIS A 509 -16.33 10.15 5.91
C HIS A 509 -16.50 11.49 5.17
N ALA A 510 -16.71 11.40 3.85
CA ALA A 510 -16.70 12.56 2.95
C ALA A 510 -17.79 13.60 3.27
N GLU A 511 -18.98 13.15 3.67
CA GLU A 511 -20.08 14.03 4.09
C GLU A 511 -19.75 14.81 5.36
N ASP A 512 -19.22 14.12 6.37
CA ASP A 512 -18.84 14.71 7.64
C ASP A 512 -17.77 15.77 7.44
N ALA A 513 -16.77 15.49 6.60
CA ALA A 513 -15.73 16.44 6.22
C ALA A 513 -16.33 17.72 5.62
N LEU A 514 -17.23 17.60 4.63
CA LEU A 514 -17.85 18.74 3.98
C LEU A 514 -18.75 19.54 4.93
N ASN A 515 -19.51 18.86 5.78
CA ASN A 515 -20.38 19.49 6.77
C ASN A 515 -19.57 20.25 7.83
N GLN A 516 -18.45 19.67 8.31
CA GLN A 516 -17.52 20.32 9.23
C GLN A 516 -16.93 21.60 8.61
N LEU A 517 -16.46 21.56 7.36
CA LEU A 517 -15.92 22.75 6.69
C LEU A 517 -16.99 23.82 6.46
N LYS A 518 -18.21 23.44 6.06
CA LYS A 518 -19.34 24.37 5.89
C LYS A 518 -19.79 24.99 7.21
N ALA A 519 -19.67 24.28 8.33
CA ALA A 519 -19.92 24.85 9.65
C ALA A 519 -18.79 25.80 10.05
N LEU A 520 -17.53 25.41 9.81
CA LEU A 520 -16.35 26.19 10.14
C LEU A 520 -16.34 27.53 9.40
N VAL A 521 -16.61 27.55 8.09
CA VAL A 521 -16.57 28.78 7.29
C VAL A 521 -17.61 29.83 7.72
N LYS A 522 -18.68 29.41 8.40
CA LYS A 522 -19.71 30.34 8.91
C LYS A 522 -19.29 31.08 10.18
N GLN A 523 -18.16 30.73 10.79
CA GLN A 523 -17.67 31.42 11.97
C GLN A 523 -17.32 32.88 11.64
N PRO A 524 -17.70 33.85 12.49
CA PRO A 524 -17.47 35.27 12.25
C PRO A 524 -15.99 35.65 12.39
N ASP A 525 -15.24 34.95 13.25
CA ASP A 525 -13.88 35.34 13.67
C ASP A 525 -12.77 34.84 12.74
N LEU A 526 -13.11 34.30 11.56
CA LEU A 526 -12.14 33.83 10.59
C LEU A 526 -11.43 34.99 9.89
N THR A 527 -10.10 34.91 9.83
CA THR A 527 -9.32 35.79 8.96
C THR A 527 -9.66 35.56 7.49
N TYR A 528 -9.39 36.56 6.64
CA TYR A 528 -9.56 36.44 5.19
C TYR A 528 -8.85 35.20 4.61
N TYR A 529 -7.60 34.95 5.01
CA TYR A 529 -6.81 33.80 4.55
C TYR A 529 -7.39 32.45 5.00
N GLN A 530 -7.83 32.34 6.26
CA GLN A 530 -8.48 31.13 6.74
C GLN A 530 -9.76 30.85 5.97
N ARG A 531 -10.62 31.86 5.81
CA ARG A 531 -11.87 31.75 5.04
C ARG A 531 -11.60 31.29 3.61
N SER A 532 -10.67 31.93 2.91
CA SER A 532 -10.31 31.57 1.54
C SER A 532 -9.83 30.12 1.41
N ARG A 533 -9.00 29.63 2.36
CA ARG A 533 -8.53 28.25 2.34
C ARG A 533 -9.65 27.24 2.61
N ILE A 534 -10.54 27.54 3.55
CA ILE A 534 -11.70 26.69 3.87
C ILE A 534 -12.67 26.65 2.68
N ASP A 535 -12.99 27.80 2.09
CA ASP A 535 -13.84 27.89 0.89
C ASP A 535 -13.25 27.10 -0.28
N ALA A 536 -11.95 27.24 -0.54
CA ALA A 536 -11.27 26.48 -1.59
C ALA A 536 -11.39 24.96 -1.37
N ARG A 537 -11.25 24.50 -0.11
CA ARG A 537 -11.42 23.07 0.21
C ARG A 537 -12.87 22.61 0.07
N ILE A 538 -13.85 23.42 0.47
CA ILE A 538 -15.28 23.15 0.24
C ILE A 538 -15.55 22.99 -1.26
N THR A 539 -15.06 23.91 -2.08
CA THR A 539 -15.20 23.85 -3.55
C THR A 539 -14.57 22.58 -4.11
N GLN A 540 -13.40 22.18 -3.61
CA GLN A 540 -12.73 20.96 -4.06
C GLN A 540 -13.50 19.67 -3.69
N LEU A 541 -14.06 19.60 -2.48
CA LEU A 541 -14.74 18.40 -2.00
C LEU A 541 -16.19 18.26 -2.49
N THR A 542 -16.86 19.37 -2.79
CA THR A 542 -18.29 19.36 -3.13
C THR A 542 -18.63 18.45 -4.31
N PRO A 543 -17.92 18.47 -5.46
CA PRO A 543 -18.24 17.60 -6.58
C PRO A 543 -18.18 16.11 -6.21
N ALA A 544 -17.12 15.69 -5.52
CA ALA A 544 -16.94 14.30 -5.12
C ALA A 544 -18.02 13.84 -4.12
N VAL A 545 -18.41 14.70 -3.17
CA VAL A 545 -19.49 14.37 -2.22
C VAL A 545 -20.85 14.28 -2.92
N LEU A 546 -21.13 15.15 -3.89
CA LEU A 546 -22.37 15.07 -4.68
C LEU A 546 -22.42 13.82 -5.55
N GLU A 547 -21.30 13.47 -6.16
CA GLU A 547 -21.15 12.24 -6.94
C GLU A 547 -21.39 11.00 -6.07
N LEU A 548 -20.80 10.95 -4.87
CA LEU A 548 -21.04 9.89 -3.89
C LEU A 548 -22.53 9.81 -3.51
N ARG A 549 -23.17 10.94 -3.18
CA ARG A 549 -24.62 11.00 -2.88
C ARG A 549 -25.49 10.49 -4.01
N LYS A 550 -25.22 10.91 -5.25
CA LYS A 550 -25.96 10.48 -6.43
C LYS A 550 -25.90 8.96 -6.59
N ARG A 551 -24.74 8.36 -6.33
CA ARG A 551 -24.53 6.91 -6.41
C ARG A 551 -25.09 6.15 -5.19
N SER A 552 -25.29 6.82 -4.06
CA SER A 552 -25.96 6.28 -2.87
C SER A 552 -27.49 6.31 -2.94
N ASP A 553 -28.09 7.06 -3.88
CA ASP A 553 -29.55 7.22 -4.00
C ASP A 553 -30.18 6.01 -4.73
N PRO A 554 -31.01 5.19 -4.06
CA PRO A 554 -31.68 4.05 -4.69
C PRO A 554 -32.69 4.46 -5.78
N ALA A 555 -33.12 5.73 -5.85
CA ALA A 555 -34.09 6.23 -6.84
C ALA A 555 -33.46 6.90 -8.08
N ALA A 556 -32.13 7.01 -8.17
CA ALA A 556 -31.47 7.59 -9.34
C ALA A 556 -31.67 6.70 -10.59
N PRO A 557 -31.83 7.26 -11.80
CA PRO A 557 -32.04 6.48 -13.03
C PRO A 557 -30.83 5.60 -13.42
N ASP A 558 -29.65 5.88 -12.85
CA ASP A 558 -28.42 5.07 -12.98
C ASP A 558 -28.14 4.26 -11.68
N SER A 559 -29.08 4.21 -10.73
CA SER A 559 -28.94 3.40 -9.51
C SER A 559 -29.07 1.93 -9.87
N LEU A 560 -28.18 1.12 -9.32
CA LEU A 560 -28.17 -0.34 -9.53
C LEU A 560 -28.90 -1.09 -8.42
N ALA A 561 -29.80 -0.40 -7.71
CA ALA A 561 -30.75 -1.11 -6.89
C ALA A 561 -31.57 -2.01 -7.82
N PRO A 562 -31.52 -3.35 -7.68
CA PRO A 562 -32.42 -4.18 -8.45
C PRO A 562 -33.84 -3.73 -8.11
N ALA A 563 -34.59 -3.32 -9.13
CA ALA A 563 -36.01 -3.07 -9.02
C ALA A 563 -36.68 -4.40 -8.65
N PHE A 564 -36.72 -4.73 -7.36
CA PHE A 564 -37.57 -5.80 -6.86
C PHE A 564 -39.00 -5.33 -6.98
N GLY A 565 -39.57 -5.58 -8.15
CA GLY A 565 -40.99 -5.42 -8.43
C GLY A 565 -41.79 -6.20 -7.39
N CYS A 566 -42.58 -5.44 -6.65
CA CYS A 566 -43.54 -5.91 -5.66
C CYS A 566 -44.55 -6.86 -6.34
N CYS A 567 -44.38 -8.17 -6.22
CA CYS A 567 -45.46 -9.12 -6.47
C CYS A 567 -46.40 -9.12 -5.27
N ARG A 568 -47.46 -8.30 -5.36
CA ARG A 568 -48.64 -8.37 -4.51
C ARG A 568 -49.27 -9.75 -4.68
N VAL A 569 -49.12 -10.62 -3.68
CA VAL A 569 -49.98 -11.80 -3.53
C VAL A 569 -51.36 -11.30 -3.10
N ARG A 570 -52.37 -11.61 -3.92
CA ARG A 570 -53.79 -11.47 -3.56
C ARG A 570 -54.25 -12.65 -2.74
#